data_AF-A0A955R6M0-F1
#
_entry.id   AF-A0A955R6M0-F1
#
_cell.length_a   1.000
_cell.length_b   1.000
_cell.length_c   1.000
_cell.angle_alpha   90.00
_cell.angle_beta   90.00
_cell.angle_gamma   90.00
#
_symmetry.space_group_name_H-M   'P 1'
#
loop_
_entity.id
_entity.type
_entity.pdbx_description
1 polymer ?
#
loop_
_entity_poly.entity_id
_entity_poly.type
_entity_poly.pdbx_seq_one_letter_code
_entity_poly.pdbx_strand_id
1 'polypeptide(L)'
;DPLDADTDDDGLSDGEEPGLGTDPHLFDTDGDGLGDGLELGDTYAVQPGLSDSGVPFTGTDPAVWAPDLDPTSTTDPTVDDTDGDGLLDGEEDANHDGATSFTLGGIGTMGSGETDPNDDDTDGDGLLDGEEDDLGTDPLDTDTDDGSVADGVEDGRGTDPLDPSDDVEVTDSDGDGLTDEEEITLGTDPFDDDSDDDGLLDGDEVDLGTDPMDPDSDDDGLLDGDEVDLGTDPTDADSDNDGLGDGDEVACDTDPLNPDTDDDGLGDGDEVDLGTDPLDPDTDDGGVGDGEEVDRGSDPLDPLDDFLEVMPGRYTGGACSGCDGSGRTPVGFAPIVLLAALRRRRRS
;
A
#
# COMPACT_ATOMS: atom_id res chain seq x y z
N ASP A 1 22.27 -32.06 30.42
CA ASP A 1 22.96 -32.58 31.66
C ASP A 1 24.02 -31.55 32.00
N PRO A 2 24.36 -31.14 33.25
CA PRO A 2 25.43 -30.14 33.44
C PRO A 2 26.82 -30.59 32.95
N LEU A 3 26.96 -31.85 32.51
CA LEU A 3 28.13 -32.40 31.83
C LEU A 3 27.89 -32.62 30.32
N ASP A 4 26.75 -32.22 29.78
CA ASP A 4 26.55 -31.90 28.35
C ASP A 4 26.71 -30.40 28.17
N ALA A 5 27.31 -30.00 27.07
CA ALA A 5 27.37 -28.62 26.64
C ALA A 5 26.35 -28.30 25.54
N ASP A 6 25.68 -29.32 25.01
CA ASP A 6 24.67 -29.31 23.96
C ASP A 6 23.76 -30.50 24.31
N THR A 7 22.51 -30.25 24.67
CA THR A 7 21.65 -31.23 25.36
C THR A 7 20.68 -31.94 24.42
N ASP A 8 20.32 -31.31 23.31
CA ASP A 8 19.45 -31.77 22.22
C ASP A 8 20.21 -32.20 20.97
N ASP A 9 21.52 -31.93 20.90
CA ASP A 9 22.42 -32.33 19.82
C ASP A 9 22.08 -31.65 18.47
N ASP A 10 21.65 -30.39 18.50
CA ASP A 10 21.31 -29.54 17.34
C ASP A 10 22.53 -28.79 16.76
N GLY A 11 23.66 -28.79 17.47
CA GLY A 11 24.89 -28.11 17.08
C GLY A 11 25.16 -26.81 17.82
N LEU A 12 24.19 -26.29 18.58
CA LEU A 12 24.31 -25.13 19.45
C LEU A 12 24.64 -25.58 20.88
N SER A 13 25.28 -24.70 21.65
CA SER A 13 25.51 -25.01 23.07
C SER A 13 24.37 -24.50 23.94
N ASP A 14 24.07 -25.22 25.04
CA ASP A 14 23.13 -24.85 26.11
C ASP A 14 23.29 -23.38 26.58
N GLY A 15 24.49 -22.79 26.38
CA GLY A 15 24.84 -21.44 26.79
C GLY A 15 24.65 -20.36 25.71
N GLU A 16 24.55 -20.74 24.44
CA GLU A 16 24.36 -19.86 23.28
C GLU A 16 22.87 -19.64 22.99
N GLU A 17 22.07 -20.69 23.04
CA GLU A 17 20.65 -20.72 22.65
C GLU A 17 19.76 -19.69 23.35
N PRO A 18 19.85 -19.42 24.68
CA PRO A 18 19.02 -18.38 25.30
C PRO A 18 19.27 -16.97 24.75
N GLY A 19 20.41 -16.75 24.08
CA GLY A 19 20.75 -15.51 23.39
C GLY A 19 20.20 -15.44 21.97
N LEU A 20 19.87 -16.58 21.37
CA LEU A 20 19.33 -16.75 20.02
C LEU A 20 17.80 -16.84 20.04
N GLY A 21 17.21 -17.26 21.17
CA GLY A 21 15.75 -17.41 21.32
C GLY A 21 15.29 -18.86 21.33
N THR A 22 16.21 -19.78 21.10
CA THR A 22 16.02 -21.23 21.02
C THR A 22 16.01 -21.91 22.40
N ASP A 23 15.48 -23.14 22.47
CA ASP A 23 15.37 -23.92 23.72
C ASP A 23 16.41 -25.06 23.77
N PRO A 24 17.34 -25.07 24.74
CA PRO A 24 18.38 -26.11 24.98
C PRO A 24 17.92 -27.53 25.21
N HIS A 25 16.64 -27.80 25.02
CA HIS A 25 16.03 -29.10 25.17
C HIS A 25 15.19 -29.50 23.94
N LEU A 26 15.17 -28.69 22.90
CA LEU A 26 14.47 -28.88 21.65
C LEU A 26 15.49 -28.80 20.52
N PHE A 27 15.63 -29.91 19.79
CA PHE A 27 16.50 -29.96 18.61
C PHE A 27 16.09 -28.96 17.51
N ASP A 28 14.81 -28.59 17.53
CA ASP A 28 14.02 -27.88 16.53
C ASP A 28 13.01 -27.05 17.34
N THR A 29 13.25 -25.74 17.41
CA THR A 29 12.57 -24.83 18.33
C THR A 29 11.16 -24.43 17.85
N ASP A 30 10.98 -24.17 16.56
CA ASP A 30 9.69 -23.77 15.97
C ASP A 30 8.87 -24.96 15.44
N GLY A 31 9.51 -26.09 15.16
CA GLY A 31 8.88 -27.37 14.86
C GLY A 31 8.67 -27.64 13.37
N ASP A 32 9.45 -26.98 12.51
CA ASP A 32 9.38 -27.06 11.05
C ASP A 32 10.09 -28.32 10.49
N GLY A 33 11.03 -28.89 11.24
CA GLY A 33 11.81 -30.08 10.90
C GLY A 33 13.32 -29.84 10.72
N LEU A 34 13.76 -28.59 10.64
CA LEU A 34 15.17 -28.22 10.70
C LEU A 34 15.62 -28.11 12.16
N GLY A 35 16.92 -28.19 12.39
CA GLY A 35 17.47 -28.04 13.73
C GLY A 35 18.10 -26.68 13.89
N ASP A 36 17.99 -26.08 15.07
CA ASP A 36 18.35 -24.67 15.26
C ASP A 36 19.79 -24.34 14.84
N GLY A 37 20.73 -25.28 15.02
CA GLY A 37 22.11 -25.14 14.54
C GLY A 37 22.27 -25.23 13.02
N LEU A 38 21.46 -26.05 12.34
CA LEU A 38 21.43 -26.13 10.88
C LEU A 38 20.97 -24.79 10.29
N GLU A 39 19.87 -24.26 10.80
CA GLU A 39 19.27 -22.99 10.37
C GLU A 39 20.21 -21.79 10.52
N LEU A 40 21.09 -21.82 11.53
CA LEU A 40 22.11 -20.79 11.73
C LEU A 40 23.40 -21.00 10.91
N GLY A 41 23.44 -22.01 10.05
CA GLY A 41 24.58 -22.29 9.17
C GLY A 41 25.77 -22.97 9.87
N ASP A 42 25.54 -23.72 10.96
CA ASP A 42 26.64 -24.29 11.72
C ASP A 42 27.33 -25.45 11.00
N THR A 43 28.59 -25.21 10.64
CA THR A 43 29.47 -26.22 10.03
C THR A 43 30.32 -26.98 11.04
N TYR A 44 30.22 -26.64 12.34
CA TYR A 44 31.02 -27.23 13.41
C TYR A 44 30.24 -27.47 14.70
N ALA A 45 30.00 -28.74 15.02
CA ALA A 45 29.46 -29.18 16.31
C ALA A 45 30.24 -28.64 17.54
N VAL A 46 29.51 -28.50 18.65
CA VAL A 46 30.06 -28.21 19.97
C VAL A 46 31.05 -29.29 20.40
N GLN A 47 32.30 -28.89 20.62
CA GLN A 47 33.36 -29.84 20.93
C GLN A 47 33.39 -30.23 22.42
N PRO A 48 33.61 -31.51 22.76
CA PRO A 48 33.76 -31.93 24.16
C PRO A 48 35.02 -31.32 24.80
N GLY A 49 34.97 -31.05 26.11
CA GLY A 49 36.02 -30.25 26.74
C GLY A 49 36.15 -30.41 28.25
N LEU A 50 36.82 -29.43 28.87
CA LEU A 50 36.93 -29.27 30.31
C LEU A 50 36.38 -27.88 30.69
N SER A 51 35.53 -27.81 31.69
CA SER A 51 35.12 -26.53 32.27
C SER A 51 36.30 -25.78 32.92
N ASP A 52 36.10 -24.51 33.28
CA ASP A 52 37.08 -23.70 34.04
C ASP A 52 37.55 -24.35 35.35
N SER A 53 36.72 -25.24 35.91
CA SER A 53 37.02 -26.00 37.12
C SER A 53 37.68 -27.36 36.86
N GLY A 54 37.96 -27.68 35.59
CA GLY A 54 38.60 -28.91 35.14
C GLY A 54 37.67 -30.13 35.08
N VAL A 55 36.35 -29.91 35.07
CA VAL A 55 35.35 -30.99 34.97
C VAL A 55 35.10 -31.30 33.49
N PRO A 56 35.24 -32.56 33.03
CA PRO A 56 34.94 -32.93 31.66
C PRO A 56 33.45 -32.82 31.32
N PHE A 57 33.16 -32.41 30.09
CA PHE A 57 31.81 -32.38 29.51
C PHE A 57 31.81 -32.99 28.09
N THR A 58 30.66 -33.51 27.66
CA THR A 58 30.33 -33.90 26.28
C THR A 58 29.80 -32.70 25.51
N GLY A 59 30.00 -32.67 24.20
CA GLY A 59 29.28 -31.76 23.30
C GLY A 59 28.43 -32.60 22.35
N THR A 60 27.97 -31.99 21.26
CA THR A 60 27.06 -32.58 20.26
C THR A 60 27.37 -34.03 19.92
N ASP A 61 26.36 -34.91 19.95
CA ASP A 61 26.44 -36.27 19.44
C ASP A 61 26.49 -36.27 17.91
N PRO A 62 27.63 -36.64 17.29
CA PRO A 62 27.76 -36.68 15.83
C PRO A 62 26.95 -37.81 15.16
N ALA A 63 26.17 -38.57 15.93
CA ALA A 63 25.20 -39.53 15.41
C ALA A 63 23.81 -38.93 15.20
N VAL A 64 23.53 -37.77 15.79
CA VAL A 64 22.27 -37.01 15.65
C VAL A 64 22.49 -35.83 14.72
N TRP A 65 23.56 -35.08 14.95
CA TRP A 65 23.89 -33.87 14.22
C TRP A 65 24.64 -34.10 12.90
N ALA A 66 24.30 -33.31 11.89
CA ALA A 66 25.04 -33.17 10.64
C ALA A 66 25.47 -31.70 10.44
N PRO A 67 26.65 -31.44 9.86
CA PRO A 67 27.04 -30.09 9.50
C PRO A 67 26.21 -29.60 8.32
N ASP A 68 25.87 -28.32 8.38
CA ASP A 68 25.37 -27.56 7.24
C ASP A 68 26.33 -27.70 6.02
N LEU A 69 25.77 -27.89 4.82
CA LEU A 69 26.50 -28.02 3.56
C LEU A 69 26.58 -26.72 2.74
N ASP A 70 25.71 -25.74 2.99
CA ASP A 70 25.78 -24.38 2.47
C ASP A 70 25.49 -23.32 3.57
N PRO A 71 26.51 -22.89 4.34
CA PRO A 71 26.30 -22.02 5.50
C PRO A 71 26.02 -20.56 5.11
N THR A 72 25.61 -20.35 3.86
CA THR A 72 25.14 -19.06 3.35
C THR A 72 23.63 -19.02 3.17
N SER A 73 22.96 -20.17 3.12
CA SER A 73 21.51 -20.30 3.32
C SER A 73 21.26 -20.52 4.81
N THR A 74 20.57 -19.57 5.43
CA THR A 74 20.28 -19.60 6.87
C THR A 74 18.88 -19.06 7.09
N THR A 75 18.13 -19.70 7.97
CA THR A 75 16.76 -19.34 8.37
C THR A 75 16.71 -18.84 9.81
N ASP A 76 15.55 -18.38 10.30
CA ASP A 76 15.37 -18.00 11.71
C ASP A 76 14.81 -19.19 12.50
N PRO A 77 15.57 -19.81 13.44
CA PRO A 77 15.16 -21.02 14.18
C PRO A 77 14.03 -20.80 15.20
N THR A 78 13.31 -19.70 15.06
CA THR A 78 12.14 -19.37 15.88
C THR A 78 10.91 -19.04 15.04
N VAL A 79 11.01 -19.21 13.73
CA VAL A 79 10.02 -18.90 12.71
C VAL A 79 9.97 -20.10 11.77
N ASP A 80 8.85 -20.80 11.76
CA ASP A 80 8.67 -22.06 11.03
C ASP A 80 8.58 -21.91 9.49
N ASP A 81 8.53 -20.67 9.00
CA ASP A 81 8.32 -20.25 7.61
C ASP A 81 8.99 -18.87 7.46
N THR A 82 10.23 -18.87 6.95
CA THR A 82 11.15 -17.73 7.01
C THR A 82 10.78 -16.62 6.03
N ASP A 83 10.33 -16.94 4.83
CA ASP A 83 9.90 -15.96 3.82
C ASP A 83 8.39 -15.66 3.84
N GLY A 84 7.60 -16.52 4.49
CA GLY A 84 6.19 -16.29 4.77
C GLY A 84 5.26 -16.68 3.63
N ASP A 85 5.70 -17.57 2.75
CA ASP A 85 5.00 -17.99 1.53
C ASP A 85 3.95 -19.09 1.80
N GLY A 86 4.05 -19.76 2.96
CA GLY A 86 3.15 -20.80 3.43
C GLY A 86 3.70 -22.23 3.37
N LEU A 87 4.90 -22.44 2.82
CA LEU A 87 5.73 -23.62 3.03
C LEU A 87 6.59 -23.43 4.30
N LEU A 88 6.97 -24.54 4.92
CA LEU A 88 7.84 -24.50 6.08
C LEU A 88 9.29 -24.70 5.65
N ASP A 89 10.26 -24.06 6.30
CA ASP A 89 11.67 -24.13 5.90
C ASP A 89 12.17 -25.60 5.81
N GLY A 90 11.72 -26.46 6.72
CA GLY A 90 12.01 -27.90 6.71
C GLY A 90 11.25 -28.74 5.67
N GLU A 91 10.14 -28.25 5.12
CA GLU A 91 9.49 -28.84 3.94
C GLU A 91 10.25 -28.50 2.66
N GLU A 92 10.84 -27.31 2.61
CA GLU A 92 11.63 -26.78 1.51
C GLU A 92 13.04 -27.39 1.47
N ASP A 93 13.78 -27.43 2.59
CA ASP A 93 15.00 -28.25 2.75
C ASP A 93 14.66 -29.69 3.17
N ALA A 94 13.92 -30.39 2.31
CA ALA A 94 13.41 -31.74 2.57
C ALA A 94 14.51 -32.78 2.88
N ASN A 95 15.77 -32.51 2.54
CA ASN A 95 16.90 -33.38 2.82
C ASN A 95 17.69 -32.99 4.10
N HIS A 96 17.40 -31.82 4.68
CA HIS A 96 17.92 -31.28 5.92
C HIS A 96 19.46 -31.16 5.88
N ASP A 97 20.00 -30.68 4.75
CA ASP A 97 21.44 -30.44 4.58
C ASP A 97 21.83 -28.96 4.52
N GLY A 98 20.84 -28.07 4.67
CA GLY A 98 21.00 -26.62 4.72
C GLY A 98 21.44 -26.02 3.40
N ALA A 99 21.23 -26.70 2.27
CA ALA A 99 21.70 -26.25 0.97
C ALA A 99 20.57 -25.94 -0.02
N THR A 100 20.36 -24.66 -0.31
CA THR A 100 19.28 -24.18 -1.20
C THR A 100 19.63 -24.19 -2.68
N SER A 101 20.90 -24.40 -3.05
CA SER A 101 21.38 -24.18 -4.43
C SER A 101 22.10 -25.34 -5.13
N PHE A 102 21.78 -25.48 -6.41
CA PHE A 102 22.29 -26.39 -7.45
C PHE A 102 23.81 -26.35 -7.77
N THR A 103 24.69 -25.74 -6.97
CA THR A 103 26.13 -25.73 -7.26
C THR A 103 27.01 -26.06 -6.04
N LEU A 104 27.82 -27.14 -5.99
CA LEU A 104 28.47 -27.90 -7.06
C LEU A 104 29.03 -29.25 -6.55
N GLY A 105 28.35 -30.37 -6.83
CA GLY A 105 28.71 -31.71 -6.36
C GLY A 105 28.80 -32.87 -7.37
N GLY A 106 28.49 -32.69 -8.66
CA GLY A 106 28.99 -33.57 -9.76
C GLY A 106 28.04 -34.58 -10.42
N ILE A 107 27.84 -34.38 -11.72
CA ILE A 107 27.31 -35.34 -12.74
C ILE A 107 25.90 -35.87 -12.46
N GLY A 108 24.91 -35.09 -12.93
CA GLY A 108 23.81 -35.61 -13.74
C GLY A 108 22.58 -36.13 -13.00
N THR A 109 21.87 -35.24 -12.32
CA THR A 109 20.39 -35.23 -12.19
C THR A 109 19.99 -33.78 -11.86
N MET A 110 18.71 -33.43 -12.01
CA MET A 110 18.10 -32.29 -11.30
C MET A 110 18.58 -32.32 -9.83
N GLY A 111 18.96 -31.20 -9.20
CA GLY A 111 18.06 -30.48 -8.31
C GLY A 111 17.67 -31.40 -7.18
N SER A 112 18.01 -31.08 -5.94
CA SER A 112 17.46 -31.84 -4.82
C SER A 112 15.93 -31.95 -4.90
N GLY A 113 15.28 -31.00 -5.59
CA GLY A 113 13.84 -30.92 -5.79
C GLY A 113 13.23 -30.19 -4.62
N GLU A 114 13.90 -29.10 -4.23
CA GLU A 114 13.75 -28.32 -3.02
C GLU A 114 13.72 -26.86 -3.46
N THR A 115 12.89 -26.07 -2.78
CA THR A 115 12.77 -24.61 -2.89
C THR A 115 13.79 -23.93 -1.97
N ASP A 116 13.94 -22.60 -2.05
CA ASP A 116 14.82 -21.84 -1.16
C ASP A 116 13.99 -21.19 -0.03
N PRO A 117 14.17 -21.56 1.25
CA PRO A 117 13.40 -21.01 2.39
C PRO A 117 13.58 -19.50 2.67
N ASN A 118 14.21 -18.78 1.75
CA ASN A 118 14.44 -17.35 1.83
C ASN A 118 13.98 -16.63 0.55
N ASP A 119 13.28 -17.33 -0.33
CA ASP A 119 12.81 -16.87 -1.63
C ASP A 119 11.37 -17.36 -1.80
N ASP A 120 10.40 -16.47 -1.58
CA ASP A 120 8.97 -16.79 -1.53
C ASP A 120 8.38 -17.25 -2.88
N ASP A 121 9.16 -17.10 -3.97
CA ASP A 121 8.86 -17.52 -5.35
C ASP A 121 10.17 -18.00 -5.97
N THR A 122 10.50 -19.30 -5.78
CA THR A 122 11.82 -19.86 -6.09
C THR A 122 12.17 -19.80 -7.57
N ASP A 123 11.18 -19.93 -8.46
CA ASP A 123 11.41 -19.93 -9.91
C ASP A 123 11.13 -18.58 -10.60
N GLY A 124 10.48 -17.66 -9.88
CA GLY A 124 10.29 -16.27 -10.24
C GLY A 124 9.19 -16.05 -11.27
N ASP A 125 8.14 -16.87 -11.25
CA ASP A 125 7.04 -16.81 -12.22
C ASP A 125 5.83 -15.97 -11.74
N GLY A 126 5.83 -15.59 -10.47
CA GLY A 126 4.81 -14.75 -9.83
C GLY A 126 3.78 -15.50 -8.99
N LEU A 127 3.86 -16.83 -8.87
CA LEU A 127 3.21 -17.61 -7.81
C LEU A 127 4.19 -17.88 -6.67
N LEU A 128 3.68 -17.88 -5.45
CA LEU A 128 4.49 -18.26 -4.29
C LEU A 128 4.62 -19.78 -4.19
N ASP A 129 5.75 -20.32 -3.72
CA ASP A 129 5.97 -21.77 -3.71
C ASP A 129 4.88 -22.51 -2.90
N GLY A 130 4.40 -21.90 -1.81
CA GLY A 130 3.27 -22.39 -1.01
C GLY A 130 1.91 -22.32 -1.71
N GLU A 131 1.69 -21.34 -2.59
CA GLU A 131 0.50 -21.31 -3.45
C GLU A 131 0.57 -22.40 -4.52
N GLU A 132 1.76 -22.67 -5.02
CA GLU A 132 2.02 -23.72 -5.99
C GLU A 132 1.79 -25.13 -5.44
N ASP A 133 2.18 -25.44 -4.19
CA ASP A 133 1.82 -26.73 -3.56
C ASP A 133 0.29 -26.90 -3.46
N ASP A 134 -0.44 -25.82 -3.18
CA ASP A 134 -1.90 -25.81 -3.08
C ASP A 134 -2.59 -25.96 -4.45
N LEU A 135 -2.03 -25.36 -5.52
CA LEU A 135 -2.50 -25.48 -6.91
C LEU A 135 -2.05 -26.80 -7.57
N GLY A 136 -0.95 -27.37 -7.12
CA GLY A 136 -0.29 -28.56 -7.66
C GLY A 136 0.60 -28.28 -8.87
N THR A 137 1.09 -27.05 -9.01
CA THR A 137 2.18 -26.66 -9.93
C THR A 137 3.55 -27.07 -9.33
N ASP A 138 4.63 -26.87 -10.07
CA ASP A 138 6.00 -27.23 -9.66
C ASP A 138 6.80 -25.95 -9.38
N PRO A 139 7.14 -25.62 -8.11
CA PRO A 139 7.80 -24.35 -7.73
C PRO A 139 9.26 -24.22 -8.19
N LEU A 140 9.68 -25.08 -9.10
CA LEU A 140 10.98 -25.09 -9.74
C LEU A 140 10.86 -25.04 -11.27
N ASP A 141 9.65 -24.90 -11.80
CA ASP A 141 9.30 -24.92 -13.21
C ASP A 141 8.22 -23.90 -13.55
N THR A 142 8.67 -22.73 -13.98
CA THR A 142 7.88 -21.53 -14.35
C THR A 142 6.73 -21.72 -15.35
N ASP A 143 6.48 -22.93 -15.85
CA ASP A 143 5.45 -23.32 -16.84
C ASP A 143 5.22 -24.83 -16.66
N THR A 144 4.45 -25.22 -15.64
CA THR A 144 4.30 -26.61 -15.19
C THR A 144 3.75 -27.52 -16.29
N ASP A 145 2.90 -27.00 -17.18
CA ASP A 145 2.17 -27.78 -18.16
C ASP A 145 2.76 -27.76 -19.58
N ASP A 146 3.88 -27.05 -19.77
CA ASP A 146 4.58 -26.81 -21.03
C ASP A 146 3.68 -26.10 -22.09
N GLY A 147 2.75 -25.28 -21.64
CA GLY A 147 1.73 -24.57 -22.41
C GLY A 147 2.24 -23.28 -23.08
N SER A 148 3.39 -22.77 -22.62
CA SER A 148 4.10 -21.53 -22.99
C SER A 148 3.67 -20.24 -22.29
N VAL A 149 2.70 -20.31 -21.38
CA VAL A 149 2.40 -19.26 -20.41
C VAL A 149 2.93 -19.72 -19.04
N ALA A 150 3.39 -18.79 -18.21
CA ALA A 150 3.88 -19.13 -16.88
C ALA A 150 2.73 -19.33 -15.88
N ASP A 151 2.90 -20.19 -14.87
CA ASP A 151 1.82 -20.58 -13.97
C ASP A 151 1.23 -19.35 -13.25
N GLY A 152 2.09 -18.43 -12.78
CA GLY A 152 1.60 -17.20 -12.14
C GLY A 152 0.92 -16.21 -13.08
N VAL A 153 1.25 -16.25 -14.37
CA VAL A 153 0.50 -15.50 -15.38
C VAL A 153 -0.87 -16.13 -15.61
N GLU A 154 -0.97 -17.45 -15.55
CA GLU A 154 -2.22 -18.18 -15.72
C GLU A 154 -3.17 -18.00 -14.55
N ASP A 155 -2.69 -18.09 -13.30
CA ASP A 155 -3.50 -17.85 -12.11
C ASP A 155 -4.05 -16.41 -12.10
N GLY A 156 -3.20 -15.41 -12.36
CA GLY A 156 -3.60 -14.01 -12.46
C GLY A 156 -4.66 -13.76 -13.54
N ARG A 157 -4.67 -14.56 -14.62
CA ARG A 157 -5.65 -14.48 -15.72
C ARG A 157 -6.85 -15.41 -15.54
N GLY A 158 -6.81 -16.31 -14.56
CA GLY A 158 -7.81 -17.34 -14.33
C GLY A 158 -7.89 -18.43 -15.40
N THR A 159 -6.78 -18.69 -16.11
CA THR A 159 -6.58 -19.96 -16.86
C THR A 159 -6.09 -21.05 -15.91
N ASP A 160 -5.93 -22.29 -16.39
CA ASP A 160 -5.56 -23.43 -15.54
C ASP A 160 -4.08 -23.76 -15.76
N PRO A 161 -3.16 -23.49 -14.79
CA PRO A 161 -1.72 -23.78 -14.88
C PRO A 161 -1.35 -25.25 -15.18
N LEU A 162 -2.35 -26.13 -15.26
CA LEU A 162 -2.23 -27.57 -15.51
C LEU A 162 -2.95 -28.02 -16.81
N ASP A 163 -3.50 -27.10 -17.61
CA ASP A 163 -4.13 -27.37 -18.92
C ASP A 163 -3.51 -26.54 -20.07
N PRO A 164 -2.55 -27.11 -20.84
CA PRO A 164 -1.77 -26.39 -21.84
C PRO A 164 -2.58 -26.00 -23.10
N SER A 165 -3.90 -26.17 -23.03
CA SER A 165 -4.86 -25.93 -24.10
C SER A 165 -5.73 -24.71 -23.86
N ASP A 166 -5.68 -24.12 -22.67
CA ASP A 166 -6.31 -22.83 -22.37
C ASP A 166 -5.34 -21.67 -22.16
N ASP A 167 -4.03 -21.90 -22.32
CA ASP A 167 -3.02 -20.87 -22.55
C ASP A 167 -3.47 -19.90 -23.64
N VAL A 168 -3.92 -18.75 -23.19
CA VAL A 168 -4.13 -17.61 -24.06
C VAL A 168 -2.91 -16.73 -23.91
N GLU A 169 -2.02 -16.77 -24.90
CA GLU A 169 -1.09 -15.69 -25.18
C GLU A 169 -1.92 -14.42 -25.46
N VAL A 170 -2.38 -13.74 -24.42
CA VAL A 170 -2.98 -12.42 -24.53
C VAL A 170 -1.81 -11.46 -24.68
N THR A 171 -1.82 -10.76 -25.81
CA THR A 171 -0.83 -9.74 -26.11
C THR A 171 -1.22 -8.51 -25.31
N ASP A 172 -0.26 -7.95 -24.59
CA ASP A 172 -0.26 -6.59 -24.06
C ASP A 172 0.86 -5.89 -24.84
N SER A 173 0.47 -4.99 -25.71
CA SER A 173 1.30 -4.52 -26.82
C SER A 173 2.11 -3.26 -26.48
N ASP A 174 1.67 -2.47 -25.51
CA ASP A 174 2.33 -1.28 -24.96
C ASP A 174 2.85 -1.48 -23.53
N GLY A 175 2.31 -2.43 -22.76
CA GLY A 175 2.84 -2.85 -21.47
C GLY A 175 2.27 -2.06 -20.29
N ASP A 176 1.03 -1.58 -20.39
CA ASP A 176 0.34 -0.80 -19.36
C ASP A 176 -0.38 -1.68 -18.31
N GLY A 177 -0.41 -3.00 -18.53
CA GLY A 177 -1.09 -3.97 -17.66
C GLY A 177 -2.46 -4.43 -18.16
N LEU A 178 -2.99 -3.85 -19.24
CA LEU A 178 -4.20 -4.29 -19.93
C LEU A 178 -3.83 -5.13 -21.16
N THR A 179 -4.66 -6.10 -21.49
CA THR A 179 -4.48 -6.87 -22.72
C THR A 179 -5.10 -6.14 -23.92
N ASP A 180 -4.56 -6.39 -25.13
CA ASP A 180 -5.10 -5.89 -26.40
C ASP A 180 -6.64 -6.11 -26.52
N GLU A 181 -7.20 -7.16 -25.90
CA GLU A 181 -8.65 -7.45 -25.91
C GLU A 181 -9.44 -6.63 -24.88
N GLU A 182 -8.88 -6.41 -23.70
CA GLU A 182 -9.46 -5.55 -22.65
C GLU A 182 -9.51 -4.11 -23.12
N GLU A 183 -8.42 -3.64 -23.70
CA GLU A 183 -8.31 -2.30 -24.26
C GLU A 183 -9.34 -2.04 -25.37
N ILE A 184 -9.50 -3.00 -26.30
CA ILE A 184 -10.57 -2.92 -27.32
C ILE A 184 -11.96 -2.83 -26.67
N THR A 185 -12.14 -3.41 -25.48
CA THR A 185 -13.41 -3.40 -24.74
C THR A 185 -13.65 -2.08 -24.00
N LEU A 186 -12.60 -1.51 -23.40
CA LEU A 186 -12.61 -0.22 -22.71
C LEU A 186 -12.68 0.96 -23.69
N GLY A 187 -12.04 0.82 -24.85
CA GLY A 187 -11.99 1.82 -25.91
C GLY A 187 -10.62 2.46 -26.10
N THR A 188 -9.61 2.02 -25.34
CA THR A 188 -8.20 2.40 -25.42
C THR A 188 -7.51 1.87 -26.67
N ASP A 189 -6.30 2.36 -26.97
CA ASP A 189 -5.49 1.92 -28.11
C ASP A 189 -4.40 0.95 -27.65
N PRO A 190 -4.40 -0.33 -28.10
CA PRO A 190 -3.39 -1.35 -27.76
C PRO A 190 -1.94 -1.07 -28.13
N PHE A 191 -1.55 0.17 -28.35
CA PHE A 191 -0.17 0.54 -28.61
C PHE A 191 0.16 1.91 -27.99
N ASP A 192 -0.65 2.37 -27.05
CA ASP A 192 -0.61 3.66 -26.36
C ASP A 192 -0.96 3.42 -24.88
N ASP A 193 0.05 3.51 -24.01
CA ASP A 193 -0.03 3.13 -22.59
C ASP A 193 -0.79 4.14 -21.70
N ASP A 194 -1.16 5.28 -22.26
CA ASP A 194 -1.86 6.41 -21.63
C ASP A 194 -2.73 7.05 -22.73
N SER A 195 -3.98 6.63 -22.82
CA SER A 195 -4.84 6.87 -23.97
C SER A 195 -5.43 8.29 -24.02
N ASP A 196 -5.50 8.99 -22.89
CA ASP A 196 -6.00 10.37 -22.81
C ASP A 196 -4.93 11.45 -22.54
N ASP A 197 -3.66 11.01 -22.41
CA ASP A 197 -2.45 11.82 -22.25
C ASP A 197 -2.42 12.63 -20.93
N ASP A 198 -2.97 12.10 -19.83
CA ASP A 198 -3.03 12.78 -18.53
C ASP A 198 -1.81 12.48 -17.61
N GLY A 199 -1.08 11.41 -17.90
CA GLY A 199 0.10 10.96 -17.17
C GLY A 199 -0.09 9.74 -16.26
N LEU A 200 -1.31 9.20 -16.15
CA LEU A 200 -1.66 7.93 -15.54
C LEU A 200 -1.82 6.87 -16.64
N LEU A 201 -1.40 5.61 -16.38
CA LEU A 201 -1.48 4.56 -17.40
C LEU A 201 -2.89 3.97 -17.44
N ASP A 202 -3.39 3.54 -18.60
CA ASP A 202 -4.77 3.02 -18.73
C ASP A 202 -5.04 1.85 -17.75
N GLY A 203 -4.04 1.00 -17.52
CA GLY A 203 -4.11 -0.08 -16.53
C GLY A 203 -4.20 0.42 -15.08
N ASP A 204 -3.40 1.43 -14.72
CA ASP A 204 -3.44 2.05 -13.39
C ASP A 204 -4.78 2.76 -13.14
N GLU A 205 -5.33 3.39 -14.17
CA GLU A 205 -6.64 4.05 -14.13
C GLU A 205 -7.79 3.06 -13.86
N VAL A 206 -7.77 1.91 -14.52
CA VAL A 206 -8.76 0.84 -14.28
C VAL A 206 -8.70 0.35 -12.83
N ASP A 207 -7.51 0.24 -12.25
CA ASP A 207 -7.31 -0.19 -10.87
C ASP A 207 -7.73 0.87 -9.83
N LEU A 208 -7.47 2.15 -10.12
CA LEU A 208 -7.88 3.30 -9.30
C LEU A 208 -9.38 3.62 -9.45
N GLY A 209 -10.00 3.18 -10.54
CA GLY A 209 -11.43 3.38 -10.82
C GLY A 209 -11.76 4.67 -11.56
N THR A 210 -10.76 5.29 -12.18
CA THR A 210 -10.89 6.40 -13.14
C THR A 210 -11.27 5.87 -14.53
N ASP A 211 -11.52 6.75 -15.52
CA ASP A 211 -11.87 6.37 -16.90
C ASP A 211 -10.68 6.65 -17.83
N PRO A 212 -10.02 5.62 -18.43
CA PRO A 212 -8.85 5.77 -19.32
C PRO A 212 -8.99 6.64 -20.57
N MET A 213 -10.15 7.28 -20.73
CA MET A 213 -10.53 8.12 -21.84
C MET A 213 -10.92 9.53 -21.39
N ASP A 214 -10.83 9.83 -20.09
CA ASP A 214 -11.23 11.07 -19.45
C ASP A 214 -10.15 11.56 -18.46
N PRO A 215 -9.35 12.56 -18.84
CA PRO A 215 -8.11 12.90 -18.14
C PRO A 215 -8.32 13.68 -16.82
N ASP A 216 -9.55 13.73 -16.32
CA ASP A 216 -10.05 14.49 -15.16
C ASP A 216 -11.39 13.85 -14.76
N SER A 217 -11.32 12.77 -13.99
CA SER A 217 -12.41 11.83 -13.72
C SER A 217 -13.52 12.41 -12.85
N ASP A 218 -13.23 13.40 -12.02
CA ASP A 218 -14.19 14.04 -11.12
C ASP A 218 -14.62 15.46 -11.54
N ASP A 219 -14.08 15.96 -12.65
CA ASP A 219 -14.33 17.27 -13.26
C ASP A 219 -13.95 18.47 -12.35
N ASP A 220 -12.93 18.36 -11.50
CA ASP A 220 -12.47 19.44 -10.62
C ASP A 220 -11.44 20.38 -11.28
N GLY A 221 -10.80 19.93 -12.36
CA GLY A 221 -9.84 20.68 -13.17
C GLY A 221 -8.36 20.39 -12.89
N LEU A 222 -8.06 19.48 -11.97
CA LEU A 222 -6.80 18.75 -11.84
C LEU A 222 -6.87 17.48 -12.70
N LEU A 223 -5.73 16.97 -13.18
CA LEU A 223 -5.71 15.73 -13.99
C LEU A 223 -5.49 14.53 -13.07
N ASP A 224 -6.05 13.37 -13.37
CA ASP A 224 -5.96 12.18 -12.51
C ASP A 224 -4.50 11.82 -12.22
N GLY A 225 -3.64 11.90 -13.24
CA GLY A 225 -2.19 11.74 -13.10
C GLY A 225 -1.52 12.77 -12.18
N ASP A 226 -1.95 14.04 -12.22
CA ASP A 226 -1.44 15.10 -11.33
C ASP A 226 -1.94 14.89 -9.88
N GLU A 227 -3.16 14.38 -9.70
CA GLU A 227 -3.76 14.07 -8.40
C GLU A 227 -3.04 12.94 -7.68
N VAL A 228 -2.76 11.84 -8.39
CA VAL A 228 -1.96 10.73 -7.84
C VAL A 228 -0.56 11.20 -7.40
N ASP A 229 0.06 12.10 -8.17
CA ASP A 229 1.37 12.69 -7.86
C ASP A 229 1.32 13.60 -6.61
N LEU A 230 0.19 14.29 -6.38
CA LEU A 230 -0.06 15.14 -5.21
C LEU A 230 -0.55 14.35 -3.99
N GLY A 231 -1.10 13.15 -4.21
CA GLY A 231 -1.68 12.29 -3.19
C GLY A 231 -3.14 12.61 -2.84
N THR A 232 -3.84 13.33 -3.72
CA THR A 232 -5.30 13.50 -3.69
C THR A 232 -5.98 12.26 -4.31
N ASP A 233 -7.31 12.17 -4.21
CA ASP A 233 -8.09 11.05 -4.78
C ASP A 233 -8.70 11.49 -6.12
N PRO A 234 -8.30 10.91 -7.27
CA PRO A 234 -8.76 11.32 -8.61
C PRO A 234 -10.25 11.07 -8.88
N THR A 235 -10.99 10.60 -7.88
CA THR A 235 -12.43 10.41 -7.94
C THR A 235 -13.20 11.28 -6.94
N ASP A 236 -12.51 12.19 -6.23
CA ASP A 236 -13.06 13.07 -5.19
C ASP A 236 -12.54 14.51 -5.30
N ALA A 237 -13.35 15.36 -5.95
CA ALA A 237 -13.06 16.75 -6.31
C ALA A 237 -12.76 17.74 -5.15
N ASP A 238 -12.64 17.28 -3.91
CA ASP A 238 -12.42 18.05 -2.68
C ASP A 238 -11.90 17.07 -1.60
N SER A 239 -10.62 16.72 -1.68
CA SER A 239 -9.97 15.65 -0.92
C SER A 239 -10.01 15.89 0.60
N ASP A 240 -9.89 17.13 1.04
CA ASP A 240 -9.91 17.48 2.45
C ASP A 240 -11.28 17.91 3.00
N ASN A 241 -12.25 18.08 2.11
CA ASN A 241 -13.66 18.39 2.35
C ASN A 241 -13.89 19.77 3.01
N ASP A 242 -13.10 20.78 2.65
CA ASP A 242 -13.24 22.16 3.14
C ASP A 242 -14.22 23.02 2.30
N GLY A 243 -14.52 22.57 1.08
CA GLY A 243 -15.42 23.22 0.13
C GLY A 243 -14.75 24.02 -1.00
N LEU A 244 -13.42 24.06 -1.05
CA LEU A 244 -12.59 24.39 -2.20
C LEU A 244 -12.14 23.07 -2.84
N GLY A 245 -12.24 22.94 -4.17
CA GLY A 245 -11.82 21.69 -4.83
C GLY A 245 -10.32 21.66 -5.11
N ASP A 246 -9.73 20.48 -5.19
CA ASP A 246 -8.28 20.28 -5.28
C ASP A 246 -7.66 21.06 -6.45
N GLY A 247 -8.32 21.05 -7.61
CA GLY A 247 -7.92 21.85 -8.77
C GLY A 247 -7.96 23.37 -8.54
N ASP A 248 -8.95 23.88 -7.80
CA ASP A 248 -9.04 25.29 -7.41
C ASP A 248 -7.98 25.64 -6.34
N GLU A 249 -7.67 24.72 -5.44
CA GLU A 249 -6.66 24.86 -4.40
C GLU A 249 -5.24 24.96 -4.97
N VAL A 250 -4.87 24.04 -5.86
CA VAL A 250 -3.61 24.09 -6.60
C VAL A 250 -3.50 25.39 -7.40
N ALA A 251 -4.60 25.89 -7.96
CA ALA A 251 -4.63 27.17 -8.68
C ALA A 251 -4.48 28.40 -7.75
N CYS A 252 -4.87 28.27 -6.48
CA CYS A 252 -4.76 29.30 -5.45
C CYS A 252 -3.47 29.19 -4.60
N ASP A 253 -2.60 28.22 -4.87
CA ASP A 253 -1.39 27.89 -4.10
C ASP A 253 -1.70 27.44 -2.65
N THR A 254 -2.91 26.92 -2.38
CA THR A 254 -3.27 26.23 -1.12
C THR A 254 -2.90 24.73 -1.17
N ASP A 255 -3.05 24.01 -0.06
CA ASP A 255 -2.69 22.59 0.07
C ASP A 255 -3.96 21.72 0.05
N PRO A 256 -4.23 20.94 -1.02
CA PRO A 256 -5.49 20.19 -1.19
C PRO A 256 -5.72 19.03 -0.19
N LEU A 257 -4.76 18.81 0.71
CA LEU A 257 -4.87 17.84 1.80
C LEU A 257 -4.99 18.53 3.16
N ASN A 258 -5.17 19.85 3.19
CA ASN A 258 -5.21 20.65 4.41
C ASN A 258 -6.30 21.74 4.39
N PRO A 259 -7.40 21.56 5.16
CA PRO A 259 -8.64 22.35 5.00
C PRO A 259 -8.59 23.77 5.60
N ASP A 260 -7.38 24.28 5.88
CA ASP A 260 -7.04 25.57 6.53
C ASP A 260 -5.53 25.77 6.34
N THR A 261 -5.13 26.33 5.20
CA THR A 261 -3.72 26.39 4.76
C THR A 261 -2.85 27.27 5.65
N ASP A 262 -3.40 28.33 6.23
CA ASP A 262 -2.65 29.30 7.02
C ASP A 262 -2.80 29.14 8.56
N ASP A 263 -3.59 28.16 8.99
CA ASP A 263 -3.86 27.76 10.38
C ASP A 263 -4.55 28.88 11.22
N ASP A 264 -5.39 29.72 10.61
CA ASP A 264 -6.09 30.81 11.31
C ASP A 264 -7.43 30.40 11.94
N GLY A 265 -7.98 29.25 11.51
CA GLY A 265 -9.24 28.68 11.97
C GLY A 265 -10.45 28.93 11.06
N LEU A 266 -10.28 29.55 9.90
CA LEU A 266 -11.21 29.62 8.77
C LEU A 266 -10.67 28.71 7.67
N GLY A 267 -11.52 27.83 7.09
CA GLY A 267 -11.04 26.96 6.02
C GLY A 267 -10.97 27.67 4.68
N ASP A 268 -10.08 27.23 3.79
CA ASP A 268 -9.75 27.88 2.53
C ASP A 268 -11.01 28.10 1.66
N GLY A 269 -11.91 27.10 1.62
CA GLY A 269 -13.22 27.22 0.98
C GLY A 269 -14.11 28.33 1.56
N ASP A 270 -14.19 28.46 2.89
CA ASP A 270 -14.95 29.53 3.56
C ASP A 270 -14.30 30.91 3.33
N GLU A 271 -12.97 30.96 3.28
CA GLU A 271 -12.19 32.16 3.02
C GLU A 271 -12.42 32.73 1.62
N VAL A 272 -12.35 31.87 0.60
CA VAL A 272 -12.68 32.25 -0.79
C VAL A 272 -14.12 32.78 -0.89
N ASP A 273 -15.06 32.17 -0.18
CA ASP A 273 -16.47 32.58 -0.15
C ASP A 273 -16.68 33.94 0.55
N LEU A 274 -15.88 34.25 1.57
CA LEU A 274 -15.88 35.52 2.30
C LEU A 274 -15.04 36.61 1.62
N GLY A 275 -14.09 36.20 0.76
CA GLY A 275 -13.14 37.05 0.06
C GLY A 275 -11.92 37.44 0.89
N THR A 276 -11.56 36.63 1.89
CA THR A 276 -10.25 36.66 2.57
C THR A 276 -9.20 35.95 1.71
N ASP A 277 -7.93 35.98 2.11
CA ASP A 277 -6.81 35.36 1.40
C ASP A 277 -6.39 34.08 2.15
N PRO A 278 -6.62 32.86 1.58
CA PRO A 278 -6.32 31.58 2.25
C PRO A 278 -4.86 31.31 2.65
N LEU A 279 -3.96 32.24 2.32
CA LEU A 279 -2.54 32.18 2.62
C LEU A 279 -2.11 33.26 3.63
N ASP A 280 -3.05 34.05 4.15
CA ASP A 280 -2.79 35.18 5.05
C ASP A 280 -3.75 35.19 6.26
N PRO A 281 -3.27 34.80 7.46
CA PRO A 281 -4.13 34.52 8.62
C PRO A 281 -4.71 35.78 9.30
N ASP A 282 -4.69 36.94 8.61
CA ASP A 282 -5.17 38.27 9.02
C ASP A 282 -5.21 39.15 7.75
N THR A 283 -6.14 38.87 6.82
CA THR A 283 -6.23 39.50 5.48
C THR A 283 -6.17 41.03 5.51
N ASP A 284 -6.72 41.64 6.55
CA ASP A 284 -6.87 43.09 6.65
C ASP A 284 -5.78 43.82 7.46
N ASP A 285 -4.82 43.08 8.02
CA ASP A 285 -3.75 43.54 8.91
C ASP A 285 -4.26 44.28 10.19
N GLY A 286 -5.46 43.95 10.68
CA GLY A 286 -6.11 44.53 11.87
C GLY A 286 -5.48 44.07 13.18
N GLY A 287 -4.96 42.85 13.20
CA GLY A 287 -4.29 42.21 14.33
C GLY A 287 -5.12 41.13 15.03
N VAL A 288 -6.21 40.68 14.40
CA VAL A 288 -7.03 39.53 14.77
C VAL A 288 -7.26 38.74 13.48
N GLY A 289 -6.97 37.43 13.48
CA GLY A 289 -7.12 36.62 12.27
C GLY A 289 -8.57 36.41 11.83
N ASP A 290 -8.75 36.10 10.56
CA ASP A 290 -10.03 36.05 9.85
C ASP A 290 -10.97 35.01 10.49
N GLY A 291 -10.47 33.82 10.81
CA GLY A 291 -11.23 32.81 11.56
C GLY A 291 -11.70 33.31 12.93
N GLU A 292 -10.86 34.03 13.65
CA GLU A 292 -11.17 34.61 14.96
C GLU A 292 -12.19 35.77 14.86
N GLU A 293 -12.19 36.51 13.76
CA GLU A 293 -13.13 37.57 13.43
C GLU A 293 -14.53 37.03 13.15
N VAL A 294 -14.61 36.03 12.26
CA VAL A 294 -15.85 35.34 11.89
C VAL A 294 -16.51 34.73 13.12
N ASP A 295 -15.73 34.07 13.98
CA ASP A 295 -16.19 33.46 15.23
C ASP A 295 -16.81 34.48 16.19
N ARG A 296 -16.32 35.73 16.18
CA ARG A 296 -16.81 36.83 17.02
C ARG A 296 -17.88 37.66 16.33
N GLY A 297 -18.00 37.55 15.02
CA GLY A 297 -18.90 38.32 14.17
C GLY A 297 -18.43 39.75 13.92
N SER A 298 -17.11 39.99 13.88
CA SER A 298 -16.50 41.14 13.18
C SER A 298 -16.42 40.86 11.66
N ASP A 299 -15.97 41.85 10.89
CA ASP A 299 -15.81 41.76 9.43
C ASP A 299 -14.33 41.55 9.11
N PRO A 300 -13.90 40.37 8.60
CA PRO A 300 -12.48 40.03 8.36
C PRO A 300 -11.80 40.88 7.26
N LEU A 301 -12.51 41.91 6.77
CA LEU A 301 -12.03 42.85 5.75
C LEU A 301 -12.07 44.31 6.25
N ASP A 302 -12.34 44.56 7.54
CA ASP A 302 -12.33 45.89 8.18
C ASP A 302 -11.43 45.96 9.44
N PRO A 303 -10.18 46.49 9.32
CA PRO A 303 -9.15 46.43 10.37
C PRO A 303 -9.39 47.41 11.53
N LEU A 304 -10.62 47.92 11.64
CA LEU A 304 -11.07 48.85 12.65
C LEU A 304 -12.14 48.25 13.55
N ASP A 305 -12.65 47.05 13.25
CA ASP A 305 -13.77 46.43 13.96
C ASP A 305 -13.42 45.18 14.79
N ASP A 306 -12.19 44.69 14.69
CA ASP A 306 -11.56 43.64 15.50
C ASP A 306 -11.48 43.99 17.01
N PHE A 307 -11.52 45.28 17.36
CA PHE A 307 -11.65 45.75 18.76
C PHE A 307 -13.03 46.33 19.12
N LEU A 308 -13.99 46.33 18.19
CA LEU A 308 -15.34 46.84 18.45
C LEU A 308 -16.20 45.74 19.09
N GLU A 309 -16.22 45.72 20.43
CA GLU A 309 -17.11 44.90 21.27
C GLU A 309 -18.54 44.79 20.68
N VAL A 310 -18.83 43.64 20.04
CA VAL A 310 -20.01 43.39 19.21
C VAL A 310 -21.31 43.67 19.98
N MET A 311 -22.09 44.63 19.48
CA MET A 311 -23.51 44.77 19.79
C MET A 311 -24.29 44.07 18.66
N PRO A 312 -25.10 43.04 18.92
CA PRO A 312 -25.60 42.15 17.87
C PRO A 312 -26.57 42.87 16.92
N GLY A 313 -26.24 42.91 15.62
CA GLY A 313 -27.17 43.48 14.65
C GLY A 313 -26.71 43.61 13.19
N ARG A 314 -26.63 42.47 12.48
CA ARG A 314 -27.18 42.28 11.13
C ARG A 314 -26.59 43.17 10.02
N TYR A 315 -25.62 42.64 9.26
CA TYR A 315 -25.33 43.15 7.93
C TYR A 315 -25.81 42.20 6.82
N THR A 316 -26.25 42.83 5.73
CA THR A 316 -26.81 42.21 4.52
C THR A 316 -25.84 42.51 3.40
N GLY A 317 -25.36 41.44 2.74
CA GLY A 317 -24.34 41.48 1.71
C GLY A 317 -24.55 42.53 0.61
N GLY A 318 -23.43 43.09 0.18
CA GLY A 318 -23.31 43.97 -0.99
C GLY A 318 -22.24 43.42 -1.92
N ALA A 319 -22.68 42.84 -3.04
CA ALA A 319 -21.85 42.24 -4.08
C ALA A 319 -20.76 43.16 -4.65
N CYS A 320 -19.60 42.56 -4.95
CA CYS A 320 -18.53 43.16 -5.75
C CYS A 320 -18.48 42.57 -7.16
N SER A 321 -17.99 43.40 -8.09
CA SER A 321 -17.75 43.09 -9.51
C SER A 321 -16.43 42.35 -9.66
N GLY A 322 -16.42 41.19 -10.33
CA GLY A 322 -15.14 40.53 -10.60
C GLY A 322 -15.21 39.32 -11.51
N CYS A 323 -16.08 38.36 -11.21
CA CYS A 323 -16.03 37.03 -11.85
C CYS A 323 -17.39 36.73 -12.49
N ASP A 324 -17.48 36.87 -13.81
CA ASP A 324 -18.67 36.48 -14.59
C ASP A 324 -18.49 35.03 -15.05
N GLY A 325 -19.28 34.11 -14.48
CA GLY A 325 -19.36 32.70 -14.89
C GLY A 325 -20.66 32.03 -14.43
N SER A 326 -21.62 31.89 -15.37
CA SER A 326 -22.77 30.94 -15.38
C SER A 326 -23.61 30.73 -14.11
N GLY A 327 -24.69 31.49 -14.00
CA GLY A 327 -25.62 31.45 -12.87
C GLY A 327 -26.52 30.23 -12.70
N ARG A 328 -26.99 30.09 -11.45
CA ARG A 328 -28.28 29.49 -11.09
C ARG A 328 -28.92 30.34 -9.98
N THR A 329 -30.16 30.79 -10.22
CA THR A 329 -30.97 31.47 -9.19
C THR A 329 -31.63 30.46 -8.25
N PRO A 330 -31.62 30.63 -6.92
CA PRO A 330 -32.54 29.91 -6.06
C PRO A 330 -33.82 30.70 -5.79
N VAL A 331 -34.87 29.91 -5.71
CA VAL A 331 -36.27 30.29 -5.64
C VAL A 331 -36.65 30.47 -4.18
N GLY A 332 -36.91 31.71 -3.80
CA GLY A 332 -37.99 32.18 -2.92
C GLY A 332 -38.27 31.51 -1.58
N PHE A 333 -38.38 32.34 -0.54
CA PHE A 333 -39.46 32.21 0.45
C PHE A 333 -39.94 33.60 0.91
N ALA A 334 -41.24 33.82 0.78
CA ALA A 334 -42.00 34.88 1.47
C ALA A 334 -43.03 34.16 2.37
N PRO A 335 -43.47 34.68 3.53
CA PRO A 335 -44.31 35.89 3.50
C PRO A 335 -44.33 36.78 4.77
N ILE A 336 -44.53 38.10 4.61
CA ILE A 336 -45.20 38.90 5.64
C ILE A 336 -46.39 39.66 5.03
N VAL A 337 -47.55 39.39 5.64
CA VAL A 337 -48.86 39.95 5.38
C VAL A 337 -48.95 41.39 5.89
N LEU A 338 -49.27 42.35 5.02
CA LEU A 338 -50.29 43.38 5.33
C LEU A 338 -50.64 44.17 4.07
N LEU A 339 -51.87 44.04 3.55
CA LEU A 339 -52.47 45.19 2.85
C LEU A 339 -53.99 45.23 3.01
N ALA A 340 -54.43 46.35 3.56
CA ALA A 340 -55.83 46.71 3.70
C ALA A 340 -56.45 47.13 2.35
N ALA A 341 -57.70 46.71 2.17
CA ALA A 341 -58.79 47.37 1.46
C ALA A 341 -58.60 47.79 -0.01
N LEU A 342 -59.42 47.20 -0.90
CA LEU A 342 -60.53 47.91 -1.56
C LEU A 342 -61.33 46.99 -2.51
N ARG A 343 -62.51 46.56 -2.03
CA ARG A 343 -63.83 46.76 -2.67
C ARG A 343 -63.90 46.64 -4.21
N ARG A 344 -64.55 45.57 -4.71
CA ARG A 344 -65.53 45.70 -5.82
C ARG A 344 -66.58 44.60 -5.85
N ARG A 345 -67.82 45.07 -6.07
CA ARG A 345 -69.07 44.32 -6.23
C ARG A 345 -69.19 43.74 -7.65
N ARG A 346 -69.86 42.58 -7.76
CA ARG A 346 -71.09 42.23 -8.52
C ARG A 346 -70.95 40.78 -9.02
N ARG A 347 -71.83 39.86 -8.59
CA ARG A 347 -73.13 39.50 -9.22
C ARG A 347 -72.94 39.18 -10.71
N SER A 348 -73.36 38.04 -11.25
CA SER A 348 -74.21 36.94 -10.79
C SER A 348 -73.92 35.73 -11.68
#